data_AF-A0A8J5RV52-F1
#
_entry.id   AF-A0A8J5RV52-F1
#
_cell.length_a   1.000
_cell.length_b   1.000
_cell.length_c   1.000
_cell.angle_alpha   90.00
_cell.angle_beta   90.00
_cell.angle_gamma   90.00
#
_symmetry.space_group_name_H-M   'P 1'
#
loop_
_entity.id
_entity.type
_entity.pdbx_description
1 polymer ?
#
loop_
_entity_poly.entity_id
_entity_poly.type
_entity_poly.pdbx_seq_one_letter_code
_entity_poly.pdbx_strand_id
1 'polypeptide(L)'
;MLQSACRSESSDLEVQLKEYQEKIKSCKEKIEKANSETISEDKLNTLQKEMEEKLQEEQLHCGNKEVDLLILLSVNTAVRDELHNLDRERVSIEQRKDVVKKKEKDMMKAQNMLSMCVSVTNIMANFEDQDKISGYIVDKNMKKLDRFEFDKTMSPVDVCNKLWDKPASGGVQRRLGLLPVLRQAVVREMTETHEEDMQFAKEEREKEEEEEYVLLELDDCLYSEVQPKTPYVLSGLDTLTPMLKLGDGLKMIGEYEETVGTCYLFSETG
;
A
#
# COMPACT_ATOMS: atom_id res chain seq x y z
N MET A 1 59.34 105.84 33.30
CA MET A 1 58.20 105.18 32.62
C MET A 1 58.16 103.65 32.79
N LEU A 2 59.01 103.02 33.63
CA LEU A 2 59.07 101.54 33.74
C LEU A 2 58.19 100.93 34.85
N GLN A 3 57.78 101.67 35.89
CA GLN A 3 56.94 101.12 36.98
C GLN A 3 55.46 100.93 36.61
N SER A 4 54.97 101.62 35.58
CA SER A 4 53.58 101.52 35.12
C SER A 4 53.33 100.21 34.38
N ALA A 5 54.30 99.75 33.56
CA ALA A 5 54.17 98.53 32.76
C ALA A 5 54.27 97.26 33.62
N CYS A 6 55.12 97.24 34.66
CA CYS A 6 55.20 96.10 35.58
C CYS A 6 53.96 95.93 36.47
N ARG A 7 53.22 97.00 36.77
CA ARG A 7 51.98 96.90 37.57
C ARG A 7 50.81 96.36 36.74
N SER A 8 50.74 96.68 35.44
CA SER A 8 49.72 96.12 34.54
C SER A 8 49.92 94.62 34.30
N GLU A 9 51.16 94.18 34.03
CA GLU A 9 51.45 92.75 33.80
C GLU A 9 51.20 91.89 35.07
N SER A 10 51.52 92.42 36.26
CA SER A 10 51.22 91.74 37.53
C SER A 10 49.72 91.61 37.82
N SER A 11 48.95 92.66 37.48
CA SER A 11 47.49 92.66 37.63
C SER A 11 46.82 91.68 36.66
N ASP A 12 47.31 91.61 35.41
CA ASP A 12 46.78 90.69 34.40
C ASP A 12 47.08 89.23 34.74
N LEU A 13 48.27 88.95 35.28
CA LEU A 13 48.64 87.61 35.78
C LEU A 13 47.79 87.17 36.98
N GLU A 14 47.43 88.08 37.90
CA GLU A 14 46.54 87.77 39.02
C GLU A 14 45.11 87.42 38.56
N VAL A 15 44.58 88.14 37.57
CA VAL A 15 43.27 87.85 36.97
C VAL A 15 43.28 86.48 36.30
N GLN A 16 44.32 86.18 35.52
CA GLN A 16 44.48 84.87 34.87
C GLN A 16 44.62 83.73 35.88
N LEU A 17 45.41 83.92 36.94
CA LEU A 17 45.54 82.92 38.02
C LEU A 17 44.19 82.61 38.66
N LYS A 18 43.39 83.65 38.92
CA LYS A 18 42.05 83.50 39.49
C LYS A 18 41.10 82.78 38.52
N GLU A 19 41.17 83.10 37.24
CA GLU A 19 40.40 82.45 36.19
C GLU A 19 40.78 80.96 36.03
N TYR A 20 42.07 80.63 36.07
CA TYR A 20 42.54 79.24 36.05
C TYR A 20 42.13 78.47 37.30
N GLN A 21 42.14 79.10 38.48
CA GLN A 21 41.66 78.49 39.72
C GLN A 21 40.17 78.16 39.65
N GLU A 22 39.34 79.06 39.11
CA GLU A 22 37.91 78.81 38.90
C GLU A 22 37.67 77.68 37.88
N LYS A 23 38.43 77.64 36.78
CA LYS A 23 38.38 76.54 35.81
C LYS A 23 38.76 75.20 36.45
N ILE A 24 39.79 75.17 37.30
CA ILE A 24 40.20 73.97 38.05
C ILE A 24 39.09 73.50 38.99
N LYS A 25 38.45 74.43 39.72
CA LYS A 25 37.35 74.10 40.62
C LYS A 25 36.13 73.55 39.85
N SER A 26 35.76 74.20 38.75
CA SER A 26 34.69 73.75 37.86
C SER A 26 34.98 72.36 37.29
N CYS A 27 36.23 72.08 36.88
CA CYS A 27 36.64 70.76 36.42
C CYS A 27 36.55 69.70 37.53
N LYS A 28 36.97 70.01 38.76
CA LYS A 28 36.84 69.08 39.90
C LYS A 28 35.39 68.71 40.19
N GLU A 29 34.49 69.69 40.24
CA GLU A 29 33.06 69.47 40.47
C GLU A 29 32.44 68.60 39.37
N LYS A 30 32.83 68.82 38.10
CA LYS A 30 32.39 67.99 36.97
C LYS A 30 32.90 66.54 37.07
N ILE A 31 34.13 66.34 37.55
CA ILE A 31 34.70 65.01 37.76
C ILE A 31 33.96 64.28 38.90
N GLU A 32 33.72 64.94 40.04
CA GLU A 32 32.99 64.34 41.16
C GLU A 32 31.53 64.02 40.81
N LYS A 33 30.88 64.89 40.04
CA LYS A 33 29.54 64.64 39.51
C LYS A 33 29.52 63.45 38.55
N ALA A 34 30.45 63.39 37.59
CA ALA A 34 30.57 62.26 36.67
C ALA A 34 30.87 60.94 37.40
N ASN A 35 31.70 60.97 38.45
CA ASN A 35 32.05 59.81 39.26
C ASN A 35 30.91 59.32 40.18
N SER A 36 29.90 60.16 40.46
CA SER A 36 28.72 59.77 41.25
C SER A 36 27.53 59.36 40.37
N GLU A 37 27.55 59.68 39.08
CA GLU A 37 26.57 59.24 38.08
C GLU A 37 26.90 57.87 37.46
N THR A 38 28.07 57.30 37.74
CA THR A 38 28.43 55.95 37.29
C THR A 38 27.60 54.88 38.02
N ILE A 39 27.13 53.89 37.26
CA ILE A 39 26.35 52.76 37.77
C ILE A 39 27.17 52.04 38.84
N SER A 40 26.60 51.83 40.03
CA SER A 40 27.27 51.13 41.12
C SER A 40 27.70 49.73 40.69
N GLU A 41 28.94 49.35 41.01
CA GLU A 41 29.58 48.09 40.61
C GLU A 41 28.72 46.86 40.94
N ASP A 42 27.98 46.88 42.06
CA ASP A 42 27.03 45.82 42.43
C ASP A 42 25.91 45.60 41.43
N LYS A 43 25.36 46.68 40.85
CA LYS A 43 24.31 46.59 39.82
C LYS A 43 24.87 46.05 38.51
N LEU A 44 26.11 46.41 38.19
CA LEU A 44 26.81 45.94 37.00
C LEU A 44 27.12 44.44 37.11
N ASN A 45 27.60 43.99 38.28
CA ASN A 45 27.80 42.58 38.59
C ASN A 45 26.49 41.78 38.60
N THR A 46 25.41 42.36 39.11
CA THR A 46 24.09 41.72 39.11
C THR A 46 23.58 41.50 37.69
N LEU A 47 23.64 42.53 36.83
CA LEU A 47 23.26 42.43 35.43
C LEU A 47 24.14 41.46 34.65
N GLN A 48 25.44 41.44 34.92
CA GLN A 48 26.37 40.50 34.30
C GLN A 48 26.02 39.05 34.66
N LYS A 49 25.69 38.79 35.93
CA LYS A 49 25.24 37.45 36.37
C LYS A 49 23.93 37.04 35.70
N GLU A 50 22.97 37.97 35.60
CA GLU A 50 21.67 37.71 34.98
C GLU A 50 21.80 37.43 33.47
N MET A 51 22.74 38.10 32.79
CA MET A 51 23.08 37.83 31.39
C MET A 51 23.74 36.46 31.21
N GLU A 52 24.66 36.07 32.09
CA GLU A 52 25.32 34.75 32.06
C GLU A 52 24.31 33.61 32.28
N GLU A 53 23.38 33.79 33.22
CA GLU A 53 22.34 32.80 33.54
C GLU A 53 21.38 32.62 32.36
N LYS A 54 20.94 33.72 31.71
CA LYS A 54 20.12 33.67 30.48
C LYS A 54 20.85 33.01 29.32
N LEU A 55 22.14 33.29 29.15
CA LEU A 55 22.94 32.67 28.11
C LEU A 55 23.06 31.15 28.32
N GLN A 56 23.26 30.70 29.56
CA GLN A 56 23.29 29.27 29.91
C GLN A 56 21.94 28.59 29.66
N GLU A 57 20.82 29.22 30.05
CA GLU A 57 19.47 28.69 29.79
C GLU A 57 19.21 28.52 28.29
N GLU A 58 19.59 29.50 27.47
CA GLU A 58 19.41 29.46 26.02
C GLU A 58 20.30 28.38 25.36
N GLN A 59 21.54 28.21 25.83
CA GLN A 59 22.43 27.14 25.36
C GLN A 59 21.89 25.74 25.67
N LEU A 60 21.41 25.51 26.89
CA LEU A 60 20.76 24.25 27.28
C LEU A 60 19.50 24.00 26.44
N HIS A 61 18.69 25.03 26.23
CA HIS A 61 17.48 24.94 25.41
C HIS A 61 17.79 24.64 23.94
N CYS A 62 18.85 25.23 23.38
CA CYS A 62 19.32 24.96 22.03
C CYS A 62 19.82 23.51 21.88
N GLY A 63 20.63 23.03 22.84
CA GLY A 63 21.10 21.65 22.86
C GLY A 63 19.97 20.62 22.99
N ASN A 64 18.95 20.90 23.81
CA ASN A 64 17.79 20.02 23.94
C ASN A 64 16.99 19.89 22.63
N LYS A 65 16.82 20.99 21.89
CA LYS A 65 16.16 20.96 20.57
C LYS A 65 16.92 20.12 19.55
N GLU A 66 18.25 20.15 19.60
CA GLU A 66 19.11 19.36 18.71
C GLU A 66 18.96 17.85 19.00
N VAL A 67 18.90 17.47 20.27
CA VAL A 67 18.63 16.09 20.69
C VAL A 67 17.24 15.62 20.26
N ASP A 68 16.19 16.45 20.43
CA ASP A 68 14.83 16.12 19.98
C ASP A 68 14.78 15.91 18.46
N LEU A 69 15.49 16.73 17.69
CA LEU A 69 15.57 16.59 16.22
C LEU A 69 16.24 15.27 15.81
N LEU A 70 17.30 14.88 16.52
CA LEU A 70 18.01 13.60 16.32
C LEU A 70 17.11 12.39 16.63
N ILE A 71 16.38 12.44 17.74
CA ILE A 71 15.41 11.40 18.10
C ILE A 71 14.34 11.29 17.01
N LEU A 72 13.75 12.41 16.59
CA LEU A 72 12.73 12.46 15.55
C LEU A 72 13.23 11.84 14.23
N LEU A 73 14.45 12.16 13.81
CA LEU A 73 15.08 11.59 12.61
C LEU A 73 15.23 10.06 12.70
N SER A 74 15.70 9.55 13.84
CA SER A 74 15.87 8.11 14.05
C SER A 74 14.53 7.35 14.00
N VAL A 75 13.50 7.90 14.65
CA VAL A 75 12.15 7.31 14.68
C VAL A 75 11.54 7.32 13.28
N ASN A 76 11.62 8.44 12.56
CA ASN A 76 11.12 8.54 11.20
C ASN A 76 11.79 7.57 10.23
N THR A 77 13.09 7.32 10.43
CA THR A 77 13.83 6.35 9.62
C THR A 77 13.35 4.93 9.90
N ALA A 78 13.23 4.56 11.16
CA ALA A 78 12.72 3.24 11.56
C ALA A 78 11.29 2.99 11.04
N VAL A 79 10.40 3.98 11.19
CA VAL A 79 9.02 3.90 10.69
C VAL A 79 8.99 3.74 9.16
N ARG A 80 9.86 4.46 8.44
CA ARG A 80 9.96 4.36 6.98
C ARG A 80 10.41 2.98 6.53
N ASP A 81 11.39 2.40 7.19
CA ASP A 81 11.91 1.07 6.84
C ASP A 81 10.85 -0.01 7.12
N GLU A 82 10.12 0.10 8.23
CA GLU A 82 8.99 -0.77 8.56
C GLU A 82 7.88 -0.67 7.50
N LEU A 83 7.53 0.55 7.07
CA LEU A 83 6.53 0.78 6.03
C LEU A 83 6.94 0.12 4.70
N HIS A 84 8.20 0.28 4.30
CA HIS A 84 8.71 -0.37 3.08
C HIS A 84 8.69 -1.90 3.16
N ASN A 85 8.96 -2.48 4.33
CA ASN A 85 8.85 -3.92 4.51
C ASN A 85 7.39 -4.38 4.37
N LEU A 86 6.46 -3.69 5.03
CA LEU A 86 5.04 -4.01 4.96
C LEU A 86 4.48 -3.84 3.54
N ASP A 87 4.90 -2.82 2.80
CA ASP A 87 4.51 -2.64 1.40
C ASP A 87 4.99 -3.80 0.52
N ARG A 88 6.23 -4.28 0.75
CA ARG A 88 6.75 -5.47 0.06
C ARG A 88 5.93 -6.71 0.38
N GLU A 89 5.56 -6.90 1.65
CA GLU A 89 4.70 -8.00 2.07
C GLU A 89 3.31 -7.91 1.44
N ARG A 90 2.69 -6.72 1.42
CA ARG A 90 1.40 -6.46 0.76
C ARG A 90 1.43 -6.89 -0.71
N VAL A 91 2.44 -6.46 -1.46
CA VAL A 91 2.59 -6.81 -2.88
C VAL A 91 2.73 -8.34 -3.06
N SER A 92 3.53 -8.99 -2.22
CA SER A 92 3.70 -10.46 -2.23
C SER A 92 2.39 -11.21 -1.93
N ILE A 93 1.57 -10.69 -1.03
CA ILE A 93 0.26 -11.26 -0.69
C ILE A 93 -0.73 -11.09 -1.86
N GLU A 94 -0.81 -9.88 -2.42
CA GLU A 94 -1.76 -9.59 -3.50
C GLU A 94 -1.45 -10.45 -4.73
N GLN A 95 -0.17 -10.62 -5.09
CA GLN A 95 0.24 -11.52 -6.19
C GLN A 95 -0.17 -12.98 -5.98
N ARG A 96 -0.28 -13.45 -4.74
CA ARG A 96 -0.68 -14.84 -4.43
C ARG A 96 -2.20 -15.02 -4.38
N LYS A 97 -2.96 -13.92 -4.27
CA LYS A 97 -4.42 -13.93 -4.10
C LYS A 97 -5.13 -14.57 -5.29
N ASP A 98 -4.75 -14.23 -6.51
CA ASP A 98 -5.43 -14.77 -7.71
C ASP A 98 -5.10 -16.24 -7.93
N VAL A 99 -3.88 -16.67 -7.57
CA VAL A 99 -3.51 -18.09 -7.54
C VAL A 99 -4.39 -18.87 -6.56
N VAL A 100 -4.66 -18.29 -5.38
CA VAL A 100 -5.56 -18.91 -4.38
C VAL A 100 -7.00 -18.96 -4.90
N LYS A 101 -7.54 -17.85 -5.42
CA LYS A 101 -8.89 -17.80 -6.01
C LYS A 101 -9.07 -18.83 -7.12
N LYS A 102 -8.08 -18.97 -8.01
CA LYS A 102 -8.09 -19.97 -9.08
C LYS A 102 -8.12 -21.38 -8.51
N LYS A 103 -7.24 -21.70 -7.56
CA LYS A 103 -7.21 -22.99 -6.87
C LYS A 103 -8.53 -23.30 -6.16
N GLU A 104 -9.17 -22.32 -5.55
CA GLU A 104 -10.47 -22.47 -4.89
C GLU A 104 -11.59 -22.81 -5.91
N LYS A 105 -11.63 -22.10 -7.04
CA LYS A 105 -12.56 -22.40 -8.15
C LYS A 105 -12.35 -23.82 -8.67
N ASP A 106 -11.10 -24.23 -8.89
CA ASP A 106 -10.77 -25.56 -9.38
C ASP A 106 -11.12 -26.66 -8.36
N MET A 107 -10.88 -26.41 -7.07
CA MET A 107 -11.27 -27.30 -5.99
C MET A 107 -12.79 -27.46 -5.91
N MET A 108 -13.56 -26.38 -6.06
CA MET A 108 -15.03 -26.42 -6.09
C MET A 108 -15.54 -27.24 -7.29
N LYS A 109 -14.95 -27.05 -8.48
CA LYS A 109 -15.27 -27.86 -9.67
C LYS A 109 -15.00 -29.35 -9.42
N ALA A 110 -13.83 -29.68 -8.88
CA ALA A 110 -13.46 -31.06 -8.56
C ALA A 110 -14.40 -31.68 -7.51
N GLN A 111 -14.75 -30.93 -6.46
CA GLN A 111 -15.68 -31.39 -5.43
C GLN A 111 -17.08 -31.65 -6.00
N ASN A 112 -17.59 -30.76 -6.85
CA ASN A 112 -18.89 -30.93 -7.50
C ASN A 112 -18.90 -32.17 -8.41
N MET A 113 -17.82 -32.39 -9.16
CA MET A 113 -17.67 -33.58 -10.02
C MET A 113 -17.63 -34.86 -9.18
N LEU A 114 -16.84 -34.89 -8.10
CA LEU A 114 -16.78 -36.04 -7.20
C LEU A 114 -18.14 -36.31 -6.54
N SER A 115 -18.84 -35.27 -6.09
CA SER A 115 -20.18 -35.39 -5.50
C SER A 115 -21.20 -35.97 -6.47
N MET A 116 -21.18 -35.50 -7.73
CA MET A 116 -22.00 -36.05 -8.81
C MET A 116 -21.69 -37.53 -9.03
N CYS A 117 -20.41 -37.89 -9.16
CA CYS A 117 -19.98 -39.27 -9.37
C CYS A 117 -20.43 -40.19 -8.23
N VAL A 118 -20.25 -39.77 -6.96
CA VAL A 118 -20.71 -40.53 -5.79
C VAL A 118 -22.23 -40.71 -5.83
N SER A 119 -23.00 -39.69 -6.23
CA SER A 119 -24.46 -39.77 -6.26
C SER A 119 -25.00 -40.73 -7.32
N VAL A 120 -24.30 -40.84 -8.46
CA VAL A 120 -24.69 -41.73 -9.57
C VAL A 120 -24.25 -43.17 -9.30
N THR A 121 -23.03 -43.34 -8.77
CA THR A 121 -22.40 -44.66 -8.64
C THR A 121 -22.52 -45.27 -7.26
N ASN A 122 -22.85 -44.46 -6.25
CA ASN A 122 -22.77 -44.80 -4.84
C ASN A 122 -21.36 -45.29 -4.42
N ILE A 123 -20.32 -44.86 -5.14
CA ILE A 123 -18.92 -45.23 -4.86
C ILE A 123 -18.18 -44.01 -4.34
N MET A 124 -17.51 -44.18 -3.20
CA MET A 124 -16.60 -43.20 -2.60
C MET A 124 -15.17 -43.73 -2.66
N ALA A 125 -14.33 -43.14 -3.51
CA ALA A 125 -12.94 -43.51 -3.66
C ALA A 125 -12.14 -43.26 -2.37
N ASN A 126 -11.13 -44.10 -2.10
CA ASN A 126 -10.14 -43.90 -1.05
C ASN A 126 -8.81 -43.46 -1.68
N PHE A 127 -8.26 -42.34 -1.21
CA PHE A 127 -7.04 -41.73 -1.77
C PHE A 127 -5.80 -41.90 -0.88
N GLU A 128 -5.91 -42.65 0.23
CA GLU A 128 -4.78 -42.89 1.15
C GLU A 128 -3.66 -43.73 0.52
N ASP A 129 -4.02 -44.71 -0.32
CA ASP A 129 -3.10 -45.63 -0.97
C ASP A 129 -3.11 -45.39 -2.49
N GLN A 130 -2.02 -44.84 -3.03
CA GLN A 130 -1.91 -44.50 -4.46
C GLN A 130 -1.50 -45.71 -5.33
N ASP A 131 -1.11 -46.82 -4.70
CA ASP A 131 -0.67 -48.03 -5.38
C ASP A 131 -1.85 -48.96 -5.69
N LYS A 132 -3.04 -48.66 -5.16
CA LYS A 132 -4.23 -49.49 -5.29
C LYS A 132 -5.47 -48.67 -5.60
N ILE A 133 -6.39 -49.28 -6.33
CA ILE A 133 -7.72 -48.71 -6.57
C ILE A 133 -8.63 -49.22 -5.46
N SER A 134 -8.85 -48.40 -4.43
CA SER A 134 -9.67 -48.79 -3.28
C SER A 134 -10.76 -47.76 -2.98
N GLY A 135 -11.78 -48.19 -2.25
CA GLY A 135 -12.89 -47.32 -1.91
C GLY A 135 -14.02 -48.04 -1.20
N TYR A 136 -15.11 -47.31 -0.99
CA TYR A 136 -16.30 -47.79 -0.29
C TYR A 136 -17.52 -47.62 -1.19
N ILE A 137 -18.42 -48.60 -1.15
CA ILE A 137 -19.78 -48.42 -1.62
C ILE A 137 -20.56 -47.79 -0.47
N VAL A 138 -21.29 -46.72 -0.74
CA VAL A 138 -22.05 -45.94 0.25
C VAL A 138 -23.55 -46.03 -0.01
N ASP A 139 -24.37 -45.82 1.01
CA ASP A 139 -25.82 -45.63 0.82
C ASP A 139 -26.16 -44.14 0.54
N LYS A 140 -27.46 -43.85 0.39
CA LYS A 140 -27.96 -42.47 0.19
C LYS A 140 -27.60 -41.50 1.32
N ASN A 141 -27.29 -42.03 2.51
CA ASN A 141 -26.90 -41.26 3.68
C ASN A 141 -25.37 -41.21 3.84
N MET A 142 -24.61 -41.56 2.78
CA MET A 142 -23.15 -41.64 2.78
C MET A 142 -22.58 -42.66 3.79
N LYS A 143 -23.40 -43.62 4.24
CA LYS A 143 -22.95 -44.68 5.14
C LYS A 143 -22.21 -45.74 4.34
N LYS A 144 -20.98 -46.04 4.74
CA LYS A 144 -20.14 -47.10 4.14
C LYS A 144 -20.80 -48.47 4.31
N LEU A 145 -21.14 -49.12 3.19
CA LEU A 145 -21.79 -50.42 3.12
C LEU A 145 -20.81 -51.56 2.83
N ASP A 146 -19.88 -51.35 1.90
CA ASP A 146 -18.90 -52.36 1.47
C ASP A 146 -17.57 -51.69 1.09
N ARG A 147 -16.45 -52.39 1.22
CA ARG A 147 -15.12 -51.92 0.80
C ARG A 147 -14.67 -52.72 -0.42
N PHE A 148 -13.99 -52.06 -1.35
CA PHE A 148 -13.32 -52.72 -2.47
C PHE A 148 -11.86 -52.28 -2.56
N GLU A 149 -11.04 -53.15 -3.15
CA GLU A 149 -9.61 -52.92 -3.37
C GLU A 149 -9.20 -53.73 -4.60
N PHE A 150 -8.55 -53.08 -5.55
CA PHE A 150 -8.03 -53.67 -6.77
C PHE A 150 -6.57 -53.24 -6.97
N ASP A 151 -5.79 -54.13 -7.55
CA ASP A 151 -4.44 -53.82 -8.00
C ASP A 151 -4.49 -52.91 -9.23
N LYS A 152 -3.57 -51.94 -9.31
CA LYS A 152 -3.43 -50.98 -10.41
C LYS A 152 -2.99 -51.66 -11.72
N THR A 153 -2.45 -52.88 -11.64
CA THR A 153 -2.11 -53.70 -12.81
C THR A 153 -3.34 -54.26 -13.54
N MET A 154 -4.52 -54.21 -12.91
CA MET A 154 -5.77 -54.68 -13.52
C MET A 154 -6.25 -53.70 -14.58
N SER A 155 -6.78 -54.21 -15.71
CA SER A 155 -7.26 -53.32 -16.77
C SER A 155 -8.44 -52.47 -16.29
N PRO A 156 -8.56 -51.20 -16.74
CA PRO A 156 -9.68 -50.33 -16.36
C PRO A 156 -11.04 -50.97 -16.63
N VAL A 157 -11.18 -51.69 -17.75
CA VAL A 157 -12.42 -52.38 -18.13
C VAL A 157 -12.78 -53.49 -17.14
N ASP A 158 -11.81 -54.28 -16.69
CA ASP A 158 -12.04 -55.36 -15.72
C ASP A 158 -12.39 -54.83 -14.33
N VAL A 159 -11.74 -53.74 -13.92
CA VAL A 159 -12.08 -53.04 -12.67
C VAL A 159 -13.50 -52.48 -12.74
N CYS A 160 -13.88 -51.82 -13.85
CA CYS A 160 -15.23 -51.31 -14.06
C CYS A 160 -16.27 -52.43 -14.03
N ASN A 161 -16.02 -53.55 -14.72
CA ASN A 161 -16.93 -54.71 -14.72
C ASN A 161 -17.18 -55.22 -13.29
N LYS A 162 -16.11 -55.42 -12.51
CA LYS A 162 -16.18 -55.91 -11.14
C LYS A 162 -16.86 -54.93 -10.18
N LEU A 163 -16.70 -53.62 -10.41
CA LEU A 163 -17.39 -52.58 -9.65
C LEU A 163 -18.89 -52.56 -9.97
N TRP A 164 -19.26 -52.70 -11.25
CA TRP A 164 -20.65 -52.69 -11.69
C TRP A 164 -21.44 -53.93 -11.27
N ASP A 165 -20.78 -55.07 -11.07
CA ASP A 165 -21.41 -56.32 -10.61
C ASP A 165 -21.70 -56.34 -9.09
N LYS A 166 -21.26 -55.33 -8.32
CA LYS A 166 -21.48 -55.28 -6.87
C LYS A 166 -22.93 -54.91 -6.51
N PRO A 167 -23.56 -55.61 -5.54
CA PRO A 167 -25.00 -55.51 -5.27
C PRO A 167 -25.47 -54.21 -4.60
N ALA A 168 -24.54 -53.43 -4.04
CA ALA A 168 -24.82 -52.20 -3.30
C ALA A 168 -24.65 -50.90 -4.12
N SER A 169 -24.25 -50.97 -5.40
CA SER A 169 -24.19 -49.83 -6.33
C SER A 169 -25.56 -49.17 -6.61
N GLY A 170 -26.64 -49.68 -5.99
CA GLY A 170 -27.91 -49.00 -5.88
C GLY A 170 -28.68 -48.95 -7.19
N GLY A 171 -29.38 -50.04 -7.52
CA GLY A 171 -30.70 -49.97 -8.18
C GLY A 171 -30.81 -49.42 -9.61
N VAL A 172 -29.74 -48.95 -10.25
CA VAL A 172 -29.77 -48.59 -11.69
C VAL A 172 -29.88 -49.84 -12.56
N GLN A 173 -29.50 -51.01 -12.03
CA GLN A 173 -29.68 -52.31 -12.71
C GLN A 173 -31.15 -52.69 -12.95
N ARG A 174 -32.13 -51.99 -12.35
CA ARG A 174 -33.55 -52.29 -12.52
C ARG A 174 -34.39 -51.17 -13.14
N ARG A 175 -33.81 -50.04 -13.56
CA ARG A 175 -34.54 -49.01 -14.31
C ARG A 175 -33.68 -48.47 -15.45
N LEU A 176 -34.22 -48.64 -16.66
CA LEU A 176 -33.71 -48.22 -17.97
C LEU A 176 -32.83 -49.26 -18.67
N GLY A 177 -33.34 -49.81 -19.77
CA GLY A 177 -32.61 -50.58 -20.78
C GLY A 177 -31.56 -49.75 -21.54
N LEU A 178 -30.88 -48.82 -20.87
CA LEU A 178 -29.78 -47.98 -21.36
C LEU A 178 -28.41 -48.48 -20.92
N LEU A 179 -28.36 -49.50 -20.04
CA LEU A 179 -27.12 -50.09 -19.51
C LEU A 179 -26.14 -50.57 -20.59
N PRO A 180 -26.56 -51.27 -21.67
CA PRO A 180 -25.62 -51.68 -22.71
C PRO A 180 -25.03 -50.49 -23.48
N VAL A 181 -25.83 -49.45 -23.72
CA VAL A 181 -25.45 -48.27 -24.52
C VAL A 181 -24.50 -47.37 -23.74
N LEU A 182 -24.78 -47.08 -22.47
CA LEU A 182 -23.88 -46.32 -21.60
C LEU A 182 -22.59 -47.08 -21.31
N ARG A 183 -22.66 -48.40 -21.11
CA ARG A 183 -21.47 -49.24 -20.92
C ARG A 183 -20.60 -49.30 -22.17
N GLN A 184 -21.20 -49.32 -23.35
CA GLN A 184 -20.48 -49.30 -24.62
C GLN A 184 -19.94 -47.90 -24.96
N ALA A 185 -20.65 -46.82 -24.60
CA ALA A 185 -20.19 -45.45 -24.75
C ALA A 185 -18.99 -45.15 -23.83
N VAL A 186 -19.08 -45.51 -22.54
CA VAL A 186 -17.99 -45.32 -21.57
C VAL A 186 -16.75 -46.14 -21.94
N VAL A 187 -16.93 -47.38 -22.40
CA VAL A 187 -15.79 -48.22 -22.86
C VAL A 187 -15.16 -47.65 -24.14
N ARG A 188 -15.95 -47.06 -25.04
CA ARG A 188 -15.48 -46.44 -26.28
C ARG A 188 -14.70 -45.15 -26.01
N GLU A 189 -15.24 -44.29 -25.14
CA GLU A 189 -14.61 -43.04 -24.73
C GLU A 189 -13.27 -43.31 -24.02
N MET A 190 -13.19 -44.30 -23.13
CA MET A 190 -11.94 -44.72 -22.47
C MET A 190 -10.87 -45.30 -23.43
N THR A 191 -11.26 -45.78 -24.61
CA THR A 191 -10.31 -46.26 -25.64
C THR A 191 -9.86 -45.17 -26.61
N GLU A 192 -10.60 -44.06 -26.70
CA GLU A 192 -10.33 -42.93 -27.61
C GLU A 192 -9.47 -41.84 -26.91
N THR A 193 -9.49 -41.75 -25.58
CA THR A 193 -8.81 -40.69 -24.78
C THR A 193 -7.27 -40.72 -24.75
N HIS A 194 -6.58 -41.68 -25.37
CA HIS A 194 -5.10 -41.72 -25.31
C HIS A 194 -4.38 -40.83 -26.36
N GLU A 195 -5.11 -40.25 -27.32
CA GLU A 195 -4.53 -39.35 -28.34
C GLU A 195 -4.95 -37.87 -28.18
N GLU A 196 -6.03 -37.56 -27.45
CA GLU A 196 -6.59 -36.19 -27.38
C GLU A 196 -6.17 -35.37 -26.14
N ASP A 197 -5.60 -36.01 -25.11
CA ASP A 197 -5.16 -35.35 -23.87
C ASP A 197 -4.00 -34.34 -24.08
N MET A 198 -3.31 -34.40 -25.22
CA MET A 198 -2.27 -33.42 -25.59
C MET A 198 -2.81 -32.18 -26.34
N GLN A 199 -4.04 -32.23 -26.86
CA GLN A 199 -4.61 -31.17 -27.67
C GLN A 199 -5.48 -30.21 -26.84
N PHE A 200 -6.21 -30.73 -25.84
CA PHE A 200 -7.09 -29.93 -24.97
C PHE A 200 -6.34 -28.90 -24.10
N ALA A 201 -5.09 -29.20 -23.71
CA ALA A 201 -4.26 -28.29 -22.91
C ALA A 201 -3.67 -27.09 -23.70
N LYS A 202 -3.90 -27.05 -25.03
CA LYS A 202 -3.41 -25.99 -25.91
C LYS A 202 -4.51 -24.99 -26.30
N GLU A 203 -5.78 -25.42 -26.38
CA GLU A 203 -6.91 -24.57 -26.77
C GLU A 203 -7.47 -23.72 -25.61
N GLU A 204 -7.46 -24.18 -24.34
CA GLU A 204 -7.81 -23.31 -23.19
C GLU A 204 -6.78 -22.20 -22.91
N ARG A 205 -5.69 -22.15 -23.68
CA ARG A 205 -4.68 -21.09 -23.61
C ARG A 205 -4.91 -19.95 -24.61
N GLU A 206 -6.00 -20.01 -25.38
CA GLU A 206 -6.48 -18.86 -26.16
C GLU A 206 -7.28 -17.91 -25.26
N LYS A 207 -6.53 -16.98 -24.63
CA LYS A 207 -6.95 -15.64 -24.23
C LYS A 207 -8.42 -15.45 -23.80
N GLU A 208 -8.70 -15.63 -22.51
CA GLU A 208 -9.62 -14.71 -21.87
C GLU A 208 -8.92 -13.34 -21.88
N GLU A 209 -9.21 -12.48 -22.85
CA GLU A 209 -8.88 -11.06 -22.75
C GLU A 209 -9.72 -10.51 -21.59
N GLU A 210 -9.11 -10.39 -20.40
CA GLU A 210 -9.76 -9.75 -19.26
C GLU A 210 -10.03 -8.28 -19.64
N GLU A 211 -11.29 -7.95 -19.89
CA GLU A 211 -11.74 -6.58 -20.12
C GLU A 211 -11.82 -5.84 -18.78
N GLU A 212 -10.90 -4.90 -18.56
CA GLU A 212 -10.93 -3.99 -17.40
C GLU A 212 -11.62 -2.67 -17.77
N TYR A 213 -12.57 -2.23 -16.94
CA TYR A 213 -13.32 -1.00 -17.13
C TYR A 213 -12.87 0.05 -16.10
N VAL A 214 -12.56 1.25 -16.57
CA VAL A 214 -12.19 2.40 -15.72
C VAL A 214 -13.28 3.47 -15.82
N LEU A 215 -13.66 4.06 -14.68
CA LEU A 215 -14.60 5.17 -14.64
C LEU A 215 -13.86 6.48 -14.97
N LEU A 216 -14.34 7.19 -15.98
CA LEU A 216 -13.84 8.52 -16.34
C LEU A 216 -14.82 9.56 -15.80
N GLU A 217 -14.40 10.26 -14.75
CA GLU A 217 -15.15 11.40 -14.22
C GLU A 217 -14.75 12.68 -14.96
N LEU A 218 -15.74 13.37 -15.50
CA LEU A 218 -15.56 14.67 -16.14
C LEU A 218 -16.09 15.71 -15.17
N ASP A 219 -15.23 16.61 -14.70
CA ASP A 219 -15.64 17.76 -13.88
C ASP A 219 -16.77 18.55 -14.56
N ASP A 220 -17.54 19.30 -13.77
CA ASP A 220 -18.77 20.08 -14.12
C ASP A 220 -18.64 21.06 -15.32
N CYS A 221 -17.48 21.14 -15.97
CA CYS A 221 -17.15 22.02 -17.06
C CYS A 221 -17.84 21.70 -18.40
N LEU A 222 -18.56 20.58 -18.57
CA LEU A 222 -18.81 20.02 -19.92
C LEU A 222 -20.25 19.80 -20.38
N TYR A 223 -21.28 20.17 -19.62
CA TYR A 223 -22.66 19.93 -20.07
C TYR A 223 -23.06 20.73 -21.33
N SER A 224 -22.34 21.79 -21.70
CA SER A 224 -22.68 22.66 -22.83
C SER A 224 -21.79 22.54 -24.08
N GLU A 225 -20.59 21.96 -23.98
CA GLU A 225 -19.58 21.98 -25.08
C GLU A 225 -19.40 20.63 -25.78
N VAL A 226 -19.85 19.53 -25.19
CA VAL A 226 -19.70 18.19 -25.76
C VAL A 226 -21.01 17.76 -26.42
N GLN A 227 -21.03 17.69 -27.75
CA GLN A 227 -22.19 17.16 -28.46
C GLN A 227 -22.24 15.62 -28.35
N PRO A 228 -23.42 15.00 -28.29
CA PRO A 228 -23.52 13.55 -28.36
C PRO A 228 -22.78 13.01 -29.60
N LYS A 229 -22.00 11.94 -29.43
CA LYS A 229 -21.16 11.32 -30.48
C LYS A 229 -19.96 12.16 -30.94
N THR A 230 -19.55 13.16 -30.17
CA THR A 230 -18.28 13.86 -30.43
C THR A 230 -17.14 12.84 -30.43
N PRO A 231 -16.30 12.78 -31.49
CA PRO A 231 -15.18 11.87 -31.53
C PRO A 231 -14.18 12.21 -30.42
N TYR A 232 -13.55 11.19 -29.85
CA TYR A 232 -12.57 11.38 -28.79
C TYR A 232 -11.29 10.58 -29.06
N VAL A 233 -10.18 11.08 -28.56
CA VAL A 233 -8.88 10.41 -28.57
C VAL A 233 -8.33 10.40 -27.15
N LEU A 234 -8.04 9.20 -26.65
CA LEU A 234 -7.43 8.98 -25.35
C LEU A 234 -5.97 8.55 -25.57
N SER A 235 -5.03 9.19 -24.88
CA SER A 235 -3.59 9.00 -25.09
C SER A 235 -2.81 9.18 -23.78
N GLY A 236 -1.59 8.64 -23.71
CA GLY A 236 -0.74 8.75 -22.51
C GLY A 236 -1.26 7.95 -21.32
N LEU A 237 -2.01 6.88 -21.56
CA LEU A 237 -2.53 5.97 -20.53
C LEU A 237 -1.42 5.22 -19.76
N ASP A 238 -0.21 5.20 -20.32
CA ASP A 238 1.01 4.65 -19.73
C ASP A 238 1.79 5.69 -18.89
N THR A 239 1.25 6.90 -18.72
CA THR A 239 1.87 8.02 -17.99
C THR A 239 1.02 8.43 -16.81
N LEU A 240 1.58 9.14 -15.81
CA LEU A 240 0.80 9.65 -14.66
C LEU A 240 -0.22 10.74 -15.03
N THR A 241 -0.20 11.24 -16.26
CA THR A 241 -1.03 12.35 -16.73
C THR A 241 -1.69 11.99 -18.07
N PRO A 242 -2.71 11.11 -18.07
CA PRO A 242 -3.42 10.73 -19.28
C PRO A 242 -4.09 11.94 -19.94
N MET A 243 -4.34 11.84 -21.23
CA MET A 243 -4.85 12.96 -22.03
C MET A 243 -6.06 12.55 -22.84
N LEU A 244 -7.17 13.25 -22.61
CA LEU A 244 -8.40 13.12 -23.39
C LEU A 244 -8.53 14.33 -24.33
N LYS A 245 -8.76 14.06 -25.61
CA LYS A 245 -9.15 15.08 -26.59
C LYS A 245 -10.55 14.79 -27.08
N LEU A 246 -11.44 15.77 -26.99
CA LEU A 246 -12.81 15.73 -27.48
C LEU A 246 -12.93 16.68 -28.68
N GLY A 247 -13.22 16.12 -29.86
CA GLY A 247 -13.30 16.86 -31.12
C GLY A 247 -12.00 17.57 -31.50
N ASP A 248 -12.13 18.76 -32.09
CA ASP A 248 -10.99 19.53 -32.64
C ASP A 248 -10.41 20.57 -31.68
N GLY A 249 -10.97 20.74 -30.47
CA GLY A 249 -10.66 21.89 -29.62
C GLY A 249 -10.49 21.62 -28.14
N LEU A 250 -11.16 20.62 -27.57
CA LEU A 250 -11.13 20.41 -26.12
C LEU A 250 -10.09 19.36 -25.76
N LYS A 251 -9.12 19.75 -24.94
CA LYS A 251 -8.05 18.88 -24.46
C LYS A 251 -7.99 18.93 -22.94
N MET A 252 -8.10 17.77 -22.32
CA MET A 252 -8.04 17.58 -20.88
C MET A 252 -6.82 16.75 -20.51
N ILE A 253 -6.27 17.06 -19.33
CA ILE A 253 -5.22 16.27 -18.69
C ILE A 253 -5.90 15.64 -17.47
N GLY A 254 -5.88 14.31 -17.41
CA GLY A 254 -6.44 13.54 -16.30
C GLY A 254 -5.38 13.19 -15.27
N GLU A 255 -5.86 12.70 -14.14
CA GLU A 255 -5.07 12.12 -13.05
C GLU A 255 -5.71 10.77 -12.68
N TYR A 256 -4.91 9.83 -12.20
CA TYR A 256 -5.42 8.53 -11.73
C TYR A 256 -5.73 8.61 -10.24
N GLU A 257 -6.96 8.24 -9.86
CA GLU A 257 -7.40 8.15 -8.47
C GLU A 257 -7.90 6.74 -8.16
N GLU A 258 -7.36 6.12 -7.11
CA GLU A 258 -7.84 4.81 -6.64
C GLU A 258 -9.15 5.00 -5.87
N THR A 259 -10.27 4.50 -6.43
CA THR A 259 -11.56 4.54 -5.75
C THR A 259 -11.72 3.40 -4.74
N VAL A 260 -12.31 3.68 -3.58
CA VAL A 260 -12.69 2.65 -2.61
C VAL A 260 -14.09 2.12 -2.95
N GLY A 261 -14.17 0.85 -3.38
CA GLY A 261 -15.44 0.17 -3.64
C GLY A 261 -15.49 -0.50 -5.02
N THR A 262 -16.70 -0.83 -5.49
CA THR A 262 -16.92 -1.42 -6.81
C THR A 262 -18.12 -0.73 -7.46
N CYS A 263 -17.94 -0.20 -8.66
CA CYS A 263 -19.01 0.40 -9.45
C CYS A 263 -19.68 -0.66 -10.34
N TYR A 264 -21.01 -0.76 -10.27
CA TYR A 264 -21.79 -1.64 -11.15
C TYR A 264 -22.50 -0.79 -12.20
N LEU A 265 -22.12 -0.96 -13.47
CA LEU A 265 -22.79 -0.34 -14.61
C LEU A 265 -23.77 -1.33 -15.21
N PHE A 266 -25.04 -0.94 -15.30
CA PHE A 266 -26.07 -1.71 -15.98
C PHE A 266 -26.32 -1.06 -17.34
N SER A 267 -25.93 -1.74 -18.42
CA SER A 267 -26.37 -1.39 -19.76
C SER A 267 -27.76 -1.97 -19.97
N GLU A 268 -28.80 -1.12 -20.01
CA GLU A 268 -30.07 -1.52 -20.59
C GLU A 268 -29.92 -1.57 -22.12
N THR A 269 -29.50 -2.71 -22.64
CA THR A 269 -29.70 -3.03 -24.05
C THR A 269 -31.17 -3.41 -24.25
N GLY A 270 -31.93 -2.52 -24.89
CA GLY A 270 -33.21 -2.84 -25.52
C GLY A 270 -33.04 -3.63 -26.82
#